data_AF-A0A3A0CCF2-F1
#
_entry.id   AF-A0A3A0CCF2-F1
#
_cell.length_a   1.000
_cell.length_b   1.000
_cell.length_c   1.000
_cell.angle_alpha   90.00
_cell.angle_beta   90.00
_cell.angle_gamma   90.00
#
_symmetry.space_group_name_H-M   'P 1'
#
loop_
_entity.id
_entity.type
_entity.pdbx_description
1 polymer ?
#
loop_
_entity_poly.entity_id
_entity_poly.type
_entity_poly.pdbx_seq_one_letter_code
_entity_poly.pdbx_strand_id
1 'polypeptide(L)'
;MAEAAAPARGRLAAAGAAQRLMTLSRENSMPEPREKKDRRGPRAKALLVQRAPWQPASAGAEFATALAEDLRELISALGLSLLGSPGGVSGPQIRAVVESTRDPLLVFFSDVPALPPLSVEGALDSLKDYGAVLGPCADGSLYLLGLGPELDEKLKVALLEAALVSPGEALSVATDLLCDDEAGCGVLPPWFRIARDTDLRFAENLVRLSLLSDEGDDDVVCDRLRLWFEQTEADALPS
;
A
#
# COMPACT_ATOMS: atom_id res chain seq x y z
N MET A 1 33.25 38.59 45.74
CA MET A 1 33.73 37.22 46.07
C MET A 1 33.12 36.29 45.04
N ALA A 2 33.79 35.62 44.10
CA ALA A 2 35.16 35.59 43.56
C ALA A 2 34.98 35.28 42.04
N GLU A 3 35.64 36.01 41.12
CA GLU A 3 36.78 35.56 40.29
C GLU A 3 36.57 34.18 39.61
N ALA A 4 36.35 34.09 38.29
CA ALA A 4 37.30 34.24 37.16
C ALA A 4 37.95 32.90 36.74
N ALA A 5 37.87 32.58 35.44
CA ALA A 5 39.00 32.18 34.57
C ALA A 5 38.58 31.25 33.40
N ALA A 6 38.67 31.76 32.17
CA ALA A 6 39.21 30.99 31.04
C ALA A 6 40.76 31.01 31.14
N PRO A 7 41.52 30.06 30.55
CA PRO A 7 41.93 30.13 29.13
C PRO A 7 42.18 28.71 28.55
N ALA A 8 42.79 28.38 27.40
CA ALA A 8 43.67 29.04 26.44
C ALA A 8 43.69 28.25 25.10
N ARG A 9 44.23 28.92 24.08
CA ARG A 9 44.54 28.45 22.72
C ARG A 9 45.63 27.37 22.67
N GLY A 10 45.61 26.54 21.62
CA GLY A 10 46.76 25.80 21.10
C GLY A 10 46.74 25.78 19.55
N ARG A 11 47.83 26.25 18.93
CA ARG A 11 48.12 26.35 17.49
C ARG A 11 49.06 25.21 17.04
N LEU A 12 49.30 25.13 15.72
CA LEU A 12 50.38 24.47 14.94
C LEU A 12 50.05 23.03 14.47
N ALA A 13 50.42 22.55 13.26
CA ALA A 13 51.22 23.00 12.11
C ALA A 13 50.84 22.07 10.92
N ALA A 14 50.67 22.56 9.68
CA ALA A 14 51.63 22.66 8.58
C ALA A 14 52.18 21.33 7.96
N ALA A 15 51.99 21.26 6.63
CA ALA A 15 52.87 20.71 5.59
C ALA A 15 53.06 19.18 5.43
N GLY A 16 52.91 18.71 4.18
CA GLY A 16 53.30 17.37 3.75
C GLY A 16 52.91 17.05 2.32
N ALA A 17 53.56 17.69 1.34
CA ALA A 17 53.54 17.28 -0.06
C ALA A 17 54.43 16.04 -0.27
N ALA A 18 54.05 15.12 -1.16
CA ALA A 18 54.91 14.55 -2.22
C ALA A 18 54.35 13.22 -2.77
N GLN A 19 54.08 13.24 -4.08
CA GLN A 19 54.44 12.25 -5.08
C GLN A 19 54.49 10.76 -4.70
N ARG A 20 53.70 9.96 -5.44
CA ARG A 20 54.17 8.70 -6.06
C ARG A 20 53.37 8.42 -7.32
N LEU A 21 53.97 8.79 -8.45
CA LEU A 21 53.72 8.26 -9.79
C LEU A 21 54.44 6.91 -9.87
N MET A 22 53.71 5.81 -10.10
CA MET A 22 54.26 4.63 -10.79
C MET A 22 53.13 3.85 -11.48
N THR A 23 53.16 3.95 -12.82
CA THR A 23 52.99 2.86 -13.80
C THR A 23 51.92 1.81 -13.53
N LEU A 24 50.81 1.91 -14.26
CA LEU A 24 50.09 0.74 -14.75
C LEU A 24 49.84 0.88 -16.26
N SER A 25 50.47 -0.03 -16.98
CA SER A 25 50.29 -0.30 -18.40
C SER A 25 48.82 -0.47 -18.74
N ARG A 26 48.36 0.29 -19.73
CA ARG A 26 47.05 0.10 -20.37
C ARG A 26 47.10 -1.17 -21.23
N GLU A 27 46.61 -2.27 -20.69
CA GLU A 27 46.10 -3.36 -21.51
C GLU A 27 44.70 -2.98 -22.01
N ASN A 28 44.58 -2.88 -23.33
CA ASN A 28 43.37 -2.58 -24.06
C ASN A 28 42.50 -3.85 -24.11
N SER A 29 41.87 -4.19 -22.99
CA SER A 29 40.86 -5.26 -22.96
C SER A 29 39.52 -4.65 -23.36
N MET A 30 39.05 -5.04 -24.55
CA MET A 30 37.68 -4.82 -25.02
C MET A 30 36.69 -5.23 -23.92
N PRO A 31 35.76 -4.36 -23.49
CA PRO A 31 34.74 -4.78 -22.55
C PRO A 31 33.82 -5.78 -23.26
N GLU A 32 33.76 -7.00 -22.72
CA GLU A 32 32.72 -7.96 -23.09
C GLU A 32 31.34 -7.30 -22.96
N PRO A 33 30.37 -7.70 -23.80
CA PRO A 33 29.01 -7.16 -23.74
C PRO A 33 28.45 -7.48 -22.36
N ARG A 34 28.44 -6.48 -21.49
CA ARG A 34 27.78 -6.57 -20.19
C ARG A 34 26.34 -6.94 -20.48
N GLU A 35 25.96 -8.16 -20.13
CA GLU A 35 24.56 -8.55 -19.99
C GLU A 35 23.88 -7.40 -19.26
N LYS A 36 22.90 -6.78 -19.90
CA LYS A 36 21.98 -5.85 -19.23
C LYS A 36 21.20 -6.68 -18.23
N LYS A 37 21.83 -6.97 -17.08
CA LYS A 37 21.16 -7.53 -15.92
C LYS A 37 20.07 -6.53 -15.60
N ASP A 38 18.83 -6.92 -15.88
CA ASP A 38 17.66 -6.08 -15.72
C ASP A 38 17.67 -5.60 -14.27
N ARG A 39 18.12 -4.35 -14.04
CA ARG A 39 18.29 -3.75 -12.70
C ARG A 39 16.93 -3.35 -12.11
N ARG A 40 15.87 -4.03 -12.49
CA ARG A 40 14.55 -3.84 -11.91
C ARG A 40 14.57 -4.64 -10.62
N GLY A 41 14.64 -3.92 -9.49
CA GLY A 41 14.46 -4.51 -8.17
C GLY A 41 13.14 -5.28 -8.07
N PRO A 42 12.89 -5.95 -6.94
CA PRO A 42 11.66 -6.72 -6.74
C PRO A 42 10.44 -5.85 -7.05
N ARG A 43 9.58 -6.34 -7.94
CA ARG A 43 8.39 -5.62 -8.39
C ARG A 43 7.27 -5.95 -7.43
N ALA A 44 6.73 -4.92 -6.78
CA ALA A 44 5.61 -5.09 -5.88
C ALA A 44 4.46 -5.86 -6.54
N LYS A 45 3.85 -6.73 -5.75
CA LYS A 45 2.70 -7.56 -6.11
C LYS A 45 1.47 -7.02 -5.41
N ALA A 46 0.31 -7.29 -5.99
CA ALA A 46 -0.98 -6.96 -5.40
C ALA A 46 -1.75 -8.24 -5.09
N LEU A 47 -2.44 -8.27 -3.97
CA LEU A 47 -3.41 -9.31 -3.61
C LEU A 47 -4.75 -8.65 -3.34
N LEU A 48 -5.78 -9.04 -4.09
CA LEU A 48 -7.15 -8.60 -3.83
C LEU A 48 -7.84 -9.63 -2.93
N VAL A 49 -8.41 -9.18 -1.82
CA VAL A 49 -9.04 -10.02 -0.81
C VAL A 49 -10.52 -9.67 -0.68
N GLN A 50 -11.39 -10.68 -0.75
CA GLN A 50 -12.81 -10.49 -0.51
C GLN A 50 -13.12 -10.56 0.98
N ARG A 51 -13.67 -9.48 1.53
CA ARG A 51 -14.19 -9.44 2.90
C ARG A 51 -15.70 -9.67 2.90
N ALA A 52 -16.11 -10.93 2.81
CA ALA A 52 -17.50 -11.33 3.07
C ALA A 52 -17.66 -11.76 4.54
N PRO A 53 -18.82 -11.50 5.20
CA PRO A 53 -20.09 -11.00 4.67
C PRO A 53 -20.39 -9.54 5.08
N TRP A 54 -19.39 -8.68 5.24
CA TRP A 54 -19.58 -7.31 5.76
C TRP A 54 -20.15 -6.35 4.71
N GLN A 55 -21.16 -6.75 3.96
CA GLN A 55 -21.77 -5.94 2.92
C GLN A 55 -23.10 -5.33 3.41
N PRO A 56 -23.44 -4.10 2.95
CA PRO A 56 -24.74 -3.51 3.19
C PRO A 56 -25.86 -4.46 2.76
N ALA A 57 -26.97 -4.52 3.51
CA ALA A 57 -28.08 -5.41 3.15
C ALA A 57 -28.75 -5.01 1.83
N SER A 58 -28.66 -3.72 1.48
CA SER A 58 -29.13 -3.21 0.19
C SER A 58 -28.19 -3.50 -0.98
N ALA A 59 -26.96 -3.97 -0.72
CA ALA A 59 -25.96 -4.22 -1.75
C ALA A 59 -26.04 -5.68 -2.23
N GLY A 60 -26.26 -5.88 -3.53
CA GLY A 60 -26.21 -7.19 -4.18
C GLY A 60 -24.78 -7.64 -4.53
N ALA A 61 -24.63 -8.84 -5.07
CA ALA A 61 -23.34 -9.37 -5.51
C ALA A 61 -22.67 -8.54 -6.62
N GLU A 62 -23.47 -7.83 -7.42
CA GLU A 62 -23.02 -6.93 -8.48
C GLU A 62 -22.22 -5.74 -7.93
N PHE A 63 -22.64 -5.21 -6.79
CA PHE A 63 -21.94 -4.13 -6.10
C PHE A 63 -20.52 -4.54 -5.68
N ALA A 64 -20.41 -5.72 -5.05
CA ALA A 64 -19.11 -6.27 -4.65
C ALA A 64 -18.19 -6.51 -5.86
N THR A 65 -18.77 -6.86 -7.00
CA THR A 65 -18.05 -7.05 -8.27
C THR A 65 -17.55 -5.71 -8.81
N ALA A 66 -18.37 -4.66 -8.79
CA ALA A 66 -18.00 -3.32 -9.22
C ALA A 66 -16.81 -2.77 -8.41
N LEU A 67 -16.86 -2.86 -7.07
CA LEU A 67 -15.74 -2.42 -6.22
C LEU A 67 -14.44 -3.21 -6.49
N ALA A 68 -14.56 -4.51 -6.70
CA ALA A 68 -13.41 -5.34 -7.04
C ALA A 68 -12.82 -5.00 -8.42
N GLU A 69 -13.67 -4.63 -9.39
CA GLU A 69 -13.24 -4.15 -10.71
C GLU A 69 -12.49 -2.82 -10.63
N ASP A 70 -13.01 -1.85 -9.89
CA ASP A 70 -12.35 -0.56 -9.66
C ASP A 70 -10.94 -0.74 -9.10
N LEU A 71 -10.79 -1.58 -8.06
CA LEU A 71 -9.48 -1.84 -7.47
C LEU A 71 -8.53 -2.55 -8.45
N ARG A 72 -9.04 -3.45 -9.30
CA ARG A 72 -8.20 -4.08 -10.33
C ARG A 72 -7.71 -3.08 -11.36
N GLU A 73 -8.56 -2.15 -11.77
CA GLU A 73 -8.20 -1.09 -12.70
C GLU A 73 -7.10 -0.21 -12.10
N LEU A 74 -7.25 0.20 -10.83
CA LEU A 74 -6.22 0.91 -10.09
C LEU A 74 -4.89 0.13 -10.01
N ILE A 75 -4.94 -1.14 -9.61
CA ILE A 75 -3.77 -2.03 -9.51
C ILE A 75 -3.06 -2.12 -10.87
N SER A 76 -3.82 -2.24 -11.96
CA SER A 76 -3.30 -2.31 -13.33
C SER A 76 -2.68 -0.99 -13.77
N ALA A 77 -3.34 0.14 -13.50
CA ALA A 77 -2.83 1.48 -13.81
C ALA A 77 -1.49 1.78 -13.11
N LEU A 78 -1.33 1.27 -11.88
CA LEU A 78 -0.09 1.38 -11.10
C LEU A 78 0.98 0.33 -11.49
N GLY A 79 0.70 -0.53 -12.46
CA GLY A 79 1.65 -1.52 -12.97
C GLY A 79 1.98 -2.66 -12.00
N LEU A 80 1.13 -2.90 -11.00
CA LEU A 80 1.28 -3.98 -10.04
C LEU A 80 0.81 -5.32 -10.63
N SER A 81 1.51 -6.40 -10.33
CA SER A 81 1.06 -7.75 -10.74
C SER A 81 0.07 -8.30 -9.73
N LEU A 82 -1.17 -8.52 -10.15
CA LEU A 82 -2.20 -9.14 -9.32
C LEU A 82 -1.92 -10.64 -9.12
N LEU A 83 -1.99 -11.09 -7.87
CA LEU A 83 -1.90 -12.49 -7.46
C LEU A 83 -3.30 -13.05 -7.15
N GLY A 84 -3.50 -14.34 -7.45
CA GLY A 84 -4.74 -15.05 -7.14
C GLY A 84 -5.84 -14.87 -8.20
N SER A 85 -7.08 -15.12 -7.78
CA SER A 85 -8.25 -15.07 -8.66
C SER A 85 -8.74 -13.63 -8.89
N PRO A 86 -9.38 -13.33 -10.03
CA PRO A 86 -9.95 -12.01 -10.28
C PRO A 86 -10.97 -11.58 -9.22
N GLY A 87 -11.80 -12.51 -8.74
CA GLY A 87 -12.75 -12.25 -7.66
C GLY A 87 -12.08 -11.87 -6.34
N GLY A 88 -10.81 -12.20 -6.15
CA GLY A 88 -10.07 -12.11 -4.91
C GLY A 88 -9.84 -13.49 -4.30
N VAL A 89 -9.08 -13.53 -3.20
CA VAL A 89 -8.76 -14.75 -2.46
C VAL A 89 -9.47 -14.81 -1.11
N SER A 90 -9.79 -16.03 -0.66
CA SER A 90 -10.33 -16.29 0.68
C SER A 90 -9.21 -16.65 1.68
N GLY A 91 -9.50 -16.58 2.99
CA GLY A 91 -8.55 -16.86 4.09
C GLY A 91 -7.56 -18.00 3.84
N PRO A 92 -8.01 -19.22 3.51
CA PRO A 92 -7.11 -20.36 3.27
C PRO A 92 -6.17 -20.20 2.06
N GLN A 93 -6.58 -19.44 1.04
CA GLN A 93 -5.77 -19.19 -0.16
C GLN A 93 -4.70 -18.12 0.08
N ILE A 94 -4.95 -17.20 1.02
CA ILE A 94 -4.04 -16.10 1.35
C ILE A 94 -2.70 -16.64 1.83
N ARG A 95 -2.70 -17.63 2.73
CA ARG A 95 -1.47 -18.25 3.25
C ARG A 95 -0.57 -18.77 2.13
N ALA A 96 -1.14 -19.52 1.18
CA ALA A 96 -0.38 -20.06 0.05
C ALA A 96 0.20 -18.96 -0.86
N VAL A 97 -0.51 -17.84 -1.03
CA VAL A 97 -0.02 -16.69 -1.81
C VAL A 97 1.14 -16.00 -1.08
N VAL A 98 1.03 -15.81 0.23
CA VAL A 98 2.09 -15.17 1.04
C VAL A 98 3.35 -16.03 1.08
N GLU A 99 3.21 -17.32 1.34
CA GLU A 99 4.33 -18.27 1.41
C GLU A 99 5.06 -18.39 0.07
N SER A 100 4.39 -18.11 -1.05
CA SER A 100 5.00 -18.13 -2.39
C SER A 100 5.55 -16.78 -2.85
N THR A 101 5.33 -15.70 -2.10
CA THR A 101 5.69 -14.34 -2.51
C THR A 101 6.84 -13.77 -1.68
N ARG A 102 7.97 -13.51 -2.34
CA ARG A 102 9.14 -12.84 -1.75
C ARG A 102 9.27 -11.36 -2.14
N ASP A 103 8.48 -10.92 -3.10
CA ASP A 103 8.40 -9.51 -3.49
C ASP A 103 7.60 -8.71 -2.44
N PRO A 104 7.75 -7.37 -2.37
CA PRO A 104 6.81 -6.53 -1.63
C PRO A 104 5.37 -6.83 -2.04
N LEU A 105 4.47 -6.98 -1.08
CA LEU A 105 3.09 -7.35 -1.32
C LEU A 105 2.15 -6.28 -0.77
N LEU A 106 1.31 -5.72 -1.62
CA LEU A 106 0.17 -4.90 -1.21
C LEU A 106 -1.10 -5.72 -1.22
N VAL A 107 -1.87 -5.63 -0.15
CA VAL A 107 -3.12 -6.34 0.06
C VAL A 107 -4.24 -5.31 0.04
N PHE A 108 -5.15 -5.50 -0.91
CA PHE A 108 -6.32 -4.67 -1.14
C PHE A 108 -7.56 -5.43 -0.70
N PHE A 109 -8.52 -4.72 -0.13
CA PHE A 109 -9.78 -5.32 0.28
C PHE A 109 -10.92 -4.82 -0.60
N SER A 110 -11.74 -5.75 -1.11
CA SER A 110 -12.75 -5.47 -2.14
C SER A 110 -13.91 -4.60 -1.69
N ASP A 111 -14.01 -4.27 -0.41
CA ASP A 111 -15.04 -3.41 0.17
C ASP A 111 -14.59 -1.94 0.29
N VAL A 112 -13.45 -1.58 -0.31
CA VAL A 112 -12.88 -0.22 -0.27
C VAL A 112 -13.16 0.51 -1.59
N PRO A 113 -14.10 1.48 -1.60
CA PRO A 113 -14.39 2.28 -2.79
C PRO A 113 -13.35 3.40 -2.99
N ALA A 114 -13.17 3.81 -4.25
CA ALA A 114 -12.47 5.03 -4.64
C ALA A 114 -11.12 5.22 -3.93
N LEU A 115 -10.35 4.14 -3.81
CA LEU A 115 -9.07 4.17 -3.12
C LEU A 115 -8.12 5.15 -3.85
N PRO A 116 -7.61 6.20 -3.19
CA PRO A 116 -6.73 7.16 -3.85
C PRO A 116 -5.43 6.51 -4.34
N PRO A 117 -4.99 6.75 -5.60
CA PRO A 117 -3.69 6.28 -6.09
C PRO A 117 -2.53 6.68 -5.18
N LEU A 118 -2.57 7.89 -4.61
CA LEU A 118 -1.58 8.40 -3.66
C LEU A 118 -1.46 7.53 -2.40
N SER A 119 -2.54 6.87 -1.96
CA SER A 119 -2.47 5.93 -0.84
C SER A 119 -1.67 4.69 -1.20
N VAL A 120 -1.80 4.20 -2.44
CA VAL A 120 -1.05 3.03 -2.94
C VAL A 120 0.41 3.39 -3.17
N GLU A 121 0.67 4.54 -3.80
CA GLU A 121 2.03 5.04 -4.01
C GLU A 121 2.74 5.31 -2.69
N GLY A 122 2.05 5.93 -1.72
CA GLY A 122 2.55 6.15 -0.37
C GLY A 122 2.86 4.84 0.36
N ALA A 123 2.07 3.78 0.13
CA ALA A 123 2.36 2.46 0.67
C ALA A 123 3.64 1.86 0.08
N LEU A 124 3.81 1.96 -1.24
CA LEU A 124 5.01 1.47 -1.94
C LEU A 124 6.27 2.23 -1.52
N ASP A 125 6.15 3.55 -1.30
CA ASP A 125 7.26 4.36 -0.81
C ASP A 125 7.62 4.00 0.62
N SER A 126 6.63 3.88 1.50
CA SER A 126 6.81 3.49 2.90
C SER A 126 7.45 2.10 3.06
N LEU A 127 7.15 1.14 2.18
CA LEU A 127 7.77 -0.19 2.19
C LEU A 127 9.27 -0.22 1.86
N LYS A 128 9.86 0.93 1.47
CA LYS A 128 11.32 1.05 1.33
C LYS A 128 12.00 1.21 2.68
N ASP A 129 11.31 1.80 3.64
CA ASP A 129 11.83 2.17 4.96
C ASP A 129 11.25 1.30 6.09
N TYR A 130 10.09 0.68 5.87
CA TYR A 130 9.37 -0.12 6.87
C TYR A 130 9.08 -1.55 6.38
N GLY A 131 9.07 -2.50 7.32
CA GLY A 131 8.71 -3.89 7.05
C GLY A 131 7.21 -4.11 6.81
N ALA A 132 6.36 -3.24 7.34
CA ALA A 132 4.92 -3.27 7.13
C ALA A 132 4.33 -1.87 6.95
N VAL A 133 3.17 -1.79 6.29
CA VAL A 133 2.40 -0.56 6.13
C VAL A 133 0.93 -0.82 6.43
N LEU A 134 0.31 0.01 7.25
CA LEU A 134 -1.11 -0.09 7.60
C LEU A 134 -1.89 1.08 6.99
N GLY A 135 -2.94 0.78 6.23
CA GLY A 135 -3.96 1.73 5.82
C GLY A 135 -5.20 1.60 6.71
N PRO A 136 -5.40 2.47 7.72
CA PRO A 136 -6.47 2.30 8.70
C PRO A 136 -7.82 2.80 8.20
N CYS A 137 -8.89 2.13 8.62
CA CYS A 137 -10.26 2.63 8.51
C CYS A 137 -10.72 3.27 9.83
N ALA A 138 -11.70 4.19 9.74
CA ALA A 138 -12.29 4.83 10.92
C ALA A 138 -12.97 3.84 11.89
N ASP A 139 -13.41 2.68 11.40
CA ASP A 139 -14.04 1.62 12.21
C ASP A 139 -13.02 0.66 12.86
N GLY A 140 -11.72 0.96 12.82
CA GLY A 140 -10.66 0.10 13.35
C GLY A 140 -10.30 -1.09 12.46
N SER A 141 -10.85 -1.19 11.25
CA SER A 141 -10.38 -2.13 10.23
C SER A 141 -9.20 -1.57 9.42
N LEU A 142 -8.74 -2.30 8.40
CA LEU A 142 -7.71 -1.85 7.46
C LEU A 142 -8.27 -1.78 6.04
N TYR A 143 -8.01 -0.73 5.28
CA TYR A 143 -8.33 -0.67 3.84
C TYR A 143 -7.19 -1.15 2.95
N LEU A 144 -5.96 -1.14 3.47
CA LEU A 144 -4.75 -1.60 2.78
C LEU A 144 -3.75 -2.15 3.79
N LEU A 145 -3.04 -3.20 3.40
CA LEU A 145 -1.91 -3.75 4.16
C LEU A 145 -0.72 -3.92 3.21
N GLY A 146 0.42 -3.31 3.54
CA GLY A 146 1.68 -3.51 2.83
C GLY A 146 2.60 -4.43 3.63
N LEU A 147 3.21 -5.39 2.94
CA LEU A 147 4.12 -6.38 3.52
C LEU A 147 5.46 -6.32 2.78
N GLY A 148 6.51 -6.00 3.51
CA GLY A 148 7.87 -5.90 3.00
C GLY A 148 8.47 -7.27 2.68
N PRO A 149 9.46 -7.34 1.77
CA PRO A 149 10.06 -8.61 1.36
C PRO A 149 10.77 -9.31 2.53
N GLU A 150 11.43 -8.54 3.40
CA GLU A 150 12.22 -9.02 4.54
C GLU A 150 11.38 -9.34 5.80
N LEU A 151 10.08 -9.05 5.80
CA LEU A 151 9.23 -9.34 6.95
C LEU A 151 9.08 -10.86 7.14
N ASP A 152 9.18 -11.33 8.39
CA ASP A 152 9.06 -12.75 8.73
C ASP A 152 7.76 -13.35 8.16
N GLU A 153 7.84 -14.56 7.60
CA GLU A 153 6.71 -15.21 6.94
C GLU A 153 5.54 -15.46 7.89
N LYS A 154 5.82 -15.81 9.16
CA LYS A 154 4.75 -16.02 10.15
C LYS A 154 4.09 -14.70 10.52
N LEU A 155 4.88 -13.62 10.64
CA LEU A 155 4.34 -12.29 10.89
C LEU A 155 3.49 -11.79 9.72
N LYS A 156 3.92 -11.98 8.46
CA LYS A 156 3.11 -11.68 7.26
C LYS A 156 1.74 -12.35 7.31
N VAL A 157 1.73 -13.66 7.63
CA VAL A 157 0.49 -14.43 7.73
C VAL A 157 -0.37 -13.94 8.90
N ALA A 158 0.22 -13.67 10.07
CA ALA A 158 -0.50 -13.17 11.24
C ALA A 158 -1.13 -11.79 10.98
N LEU A 159 -0.44 -10.89 10.29
CA LEU A 159 -0.98 -9.57 9.92
C LEU A 159 -2.15 -9.67 8.95
N LEU A 160 -2.08 -10.62 8.02
CA LEU A 160 -3.17 -10.89 7.09
C LEU A 160 -4.38 -11.50 7.79
N GLU A 161 -4.16 -12.46 8.68
CA GLU A 161 -5.23 -13.02 9.52
C GLU A 161 -5.85 -11.93 10.41
N ALA A 162 -5.03 -11.05 11.00
CA ALA A 162 -5.48 -9.90 11.79
C ALA A 162 -6.35 -8.94 10.96
N ALA A 163 -5.97 -8.67 9.70
CA ALA A 163 -6.74 -7.80 8.81
C ALA A 163 -8.12 -8.36 8.41
N LEU A 164 -8.36 -9.65 8.67
CA LEU A 164 -9.62 -10.36 8.40
C LEU A 164 -10.46 -10.61 9.66
N VAL A 165 -9.97 -10.23 10.84
CA VAL A 165 -10.75 -10.25 12.08
C VAL A 165 -11.90 -9.25 11.99
N SER A 166 -12.88 -9.38 12.88
CA SER A 166 -14.02 -8.48 13.00
C SER A 166 -13.62 -7.00 12.92
N PRO A 167 -14.46 -6.16 12.28
CA PRO A 167 -14.30 -4.71 12.30
C PRO A 167 -14.19 -4.19 13.74
N GLY A 168 -13.24 -3.29 13.99
CA GLY A 168 -12.96 -2.72 15.32
C GLY A 168 -11.70 -3.25 15.98
N GLU A 169 -11.20 -4.42 15.57
CA GLU A 169 -10.07 -5.09 16.23
C GLU A 169 -8.84 -5.25 15.31
N ALA A 170 -9.04 -5.26 13.99
CA ALA A 170 -7.98 -5.57 13.04
C ALA A 170 -6.78 -4.61 13.16
N LEU A 171 -7.01 -3.31 13.32
CA LEU A 171 -5.93 -2.33 13.51
C LEU A 171 -5.18 -2.57 14.81
N SER A 172 -5.87 -2.75 15.94
CA SER A 172 -5.22 -2.96 17.23
C SER A 172 -4.42 -4.26 17.26
N VAL A 173 -4.98 -5.34 16.71
CA VAL A 173 -4.27 -6.63 16.61
C VAL A 173 -3.04 -6.50 15.71
N ALA A 174 -3.17 -5.82 14.56
CA ALA A 174 -2.03 -5.60 13.67
C ALA A 174 -0.93 -4.76 14.32
N THR A 175 -1.29 -3.71 15.06
CA THR A 175 -0.31 -2.89 15.79
C THR A 175 0.36 -3.67 16.91
N ASP A 176 -0.39 -4.49 17.65
CA ASP A 176 0.18 -5.33 18.72
C ASP A 176 1.19 -6.33 18.16
N LEU A 177 0.89 -6.93 17.00
CA LEU A 177 1.82 -7.83 16.30
C LEU A 177 3.11 -7.13 15.83
N LEU A 178 3.03 -5.84 15.51
CA LEU A 178 4.17 -5.05 15.00
C LEU A 178 4.97 -4.35 16.11
N CYS A 179 4.39 -4.17 17.30
CA CYS A 179 5.08 -3.56 18.45
C CYS A 179 6.34 -4.34 18.86
N ASP A 180 6.33 -5.65 18.66
CA ASP A 180 7.43 -6.55 19.04
C ASP A 180 8.47 -6.75 17.92
N ASP A 181 8.27 -6.13 16.74
CA ASP A 181 9.10 -6.34 15.55
C ASP A 181 10.00 -5.13 15.24
N GLU A 182 11.27 -5.39 14.92
CA GLU A 182 12.25 -4.34 14.62
C GLU A 182 12.10 -3.72 13.21
N ALA A 183 11.30 -4.32 12.31
CA ALA A 183 11.18 -3.84 10.93
C ALA A 183 10.35 -2.55 10.81
N GLY A 184 9.67 -2.15 11.88
CA GLY A 184 8.89 -0.92 11.92
C GLY A 184 7.63 -0.94 11.04
N CYS A 185 6.81 0.08 11.21
CA CYS A 185 5.50 0.17 10.57
C CYS A 185 5.24 1.59 10.05
N GLY A 186 4.98 1.70 8.74
CA GLY A 186 4.39 2.90 8.15
C GLY A 186 2.88 2.93 8.38
N VAL A 187 2.29 4.11 8.56
CA VAL A 187 0.84 4.27 8.68
C VAL A 187 0.37 5.32 7.68
N LEU A 188 -0.56 4.93 6.83
CA LEU A 188 -1.14 5.82 5.82
C LEU A 188 -2.26 6.68 6.42
N PRO A 189 -2.67 7.76 5.74
CA PRO A 189 -3.88 8.48 6.08
C PRO A 189 -5.10 7.53 6.11
N PRO A 190 -6.08 7.77 7.01
CA PRO A 190 -7.26 6.94 7.10
C PRO A 190 -8.14 7.06 5.86
N TRP A 191 -8.79 5.95 5.49
CA TRP A 191 -9.82 5.90 4.45
C TRP A 191 -11.05 5.16 4.97
N PHE A 192 -12.07 4.99 4.12
CA PHE A 192 -13.29 4.28 4.49
C PHE A 192 -13.45 3.00 3.67
N ARG A 193 -14.24 2.08 4.20
CA ARG A 193 -14.75 0.90 3.51
C ARG A 193 -16.26 0.89 3.62
N ILE A 194 -16.92 0.16 2.72
CA ILE A 194 -18.37 0.02 2.72
C ILE A 194 -18.74 -1.25 3.48
N ALA A 195 -19.15 -1.08 4.73
CA ALA A 195 -19.55 -2.17 5.63
C ALA A 195 -21.05 -2.19 5.94
N ARG A 196 -21.68 -1.01 5.85
CA ARG A 196 -23.05 -0.73 6.26
C ARG A 196 -23.73 0.19 5.25
N ASP A 197 -25.06 0.25 5.29
CA ASP A 197 -25.83 1.14 4.42
C ASP A 197 -25.45 2.63 4.62
N THR A 198 -25.00 3.02 5.81
CA THR A 198 -24.49 4.37 6.08
C THR A 198 -23.23 4.70 5.28
N ASP A 199 -22.36 3.71 5.09
CA ASP A 199 -21.11 3.87 4.36
C ASP A 199 -21.40 3.95 2.85
N LEU A 200 -22.40 3.21 2.39
CA LEU A 200 -22.88 3.28 1.00
C LEU A 200 -23.43 4.68 0.68
N ARG A 201 -24.25 5.26 1.57
CA ARG A 201 -24.74 6.65 1.41
C ARG A 201 -23.60 7.66 1.44
N PHE A 202 -22.58 7.43 2.26
CA PHE A 202 -21.40 8.28 2.27
C PHE A 202 -20.65 8.19 0.93
N ALA A 203 -20.48 7.00 0.38
CA ALA A 203 -19.86 6.78 -0.92
C ALA A 203 -20.65 7.46 -2.05
N GLU A 204 -21.98 7.35 -2.04
CA GLU A 204 -22.88 8.02 -2.99
C GLU A 204 -22.71 9.55 -2.95
N ASN A 205 -22.61 10.13 -1.75
CA ASN A 205 -22.36 11.57 -1.60
C ASN A 205 -20.97 11.97 -2.11
N LEU A 206 -19.94 11.14 -1.87
CA LEU A 206 -18.59 11.38 -2.40
C LEU A 206 -18.60 11.41 -3.93
N VAL A 207 -19.27 10.44 -4.56
CA VAL A 207 -19.45 10.39 -6.01
C VAL A 207 -20.16 11.66 -6.48
N ARG A 208 -21.29 12.04 -5.87
CA ARG A 208 -22.02 13.26 -6.26
C ARG A 208 -21.18 14.53 -6.12
N LEU A 209 -20.35 14.64 -5.08
CA LEU A 209 -19.47 15.79 -4.88
C LEU A 209 -18.40 15.89 -5.98
N SER A 210 -17.85 14.77 -6.43
CA SER A 210 -16.90 14.79 -7.55
C SER A 210 -17.51 15.21 -8.88
N LEU A 211 -18.80 14.95 -9.08
CA LEU A 211 -19.49 15.43 -10.28
C LEU A 211 -19.69 16.96 -10.29
N LEU A 212 -19.46 17.62 -9.15
CA LEU A 212 -19.55 19.07 -9.00
C LEU A 212 -18.18 19.77 -9.12
N SER A 213 -17.06 19.04 -9.16
CA SER A 213 -15.76 19.63 -9.44
C SER A 213 -15.62 19.86 -10.96
N ASP A 214 -15.58 21.13 -11.36
CA ASP A 214 -15.35 21.54 -12.76
C ASP A 214 -13.87 21.38 -13.20
N GLU A 215 -12.99 20.85 -12.36
CA GLU A 215 -11.53 20.79 -12.58
C GLU A 215 -11.02 19.36 -12.80
N GLY A 216 -11.01 18.97 -14.08
CA GLY A 216 -9.87 18.36 -14.80
C GLY A 216 -9.32 17.00 -14.35
N ASP A 217 -9.52 15.99 -15.20
CA ASP A 217 -8.71 14.76 -15.46
C ASP A 217 -8.19 13.89 -14.29
N ASP A 218 -8.29 14.32 -13.03
CA ASP A 218 -7.80 13.66 -11.82
C ASP A 218 -8.97 13.29 -10.87
N ASP A 219 -10.21 13.25 -11.37
CA ASP A 219 -11.37 12.78 -10.61
C ASP A 219 -11.19 11.29 -10.31
N VAL A 220 -10.59 10.99 -9.15
CA VAL A 220 -10.48 9.65 -8.57
C VAL A 220 -11.83 9.20 -8.01
N VAL A 221 -12.88 9.31 -8.81
CA VAL A 221 -14.15 8.72 -8.49
C VAL A 221 -14.35 7.51 -9.36
N CYS A 222 -14.52 6.39 -8.66
CA CYS A 222 -14.80 5.08 -9.21
C CYS A 222 -15.93 5.15 -10.24
N ASP A 223 -15.56 5.18 -11.52
CA ASP A 223 -16.51 5.11 -12.63
C ASP A 223 -17.42 3.90 -12.47
N ARG A 224 -16.94 2.75 -11.98
CA ARG A 224 -17.80 1.57 -11.77
C ARG A 224 -18.80 1.78 -10.64
N LEU A 225 -18.38 2.38 -9.52
CA LEU A 225 -19.29 2.72 -8.43
C LEU A 225 -20.36 3.72 -8.87
N ARG A 226 -19.98 4.73 -9.66
CA ARG A 226 -20.91 5.69 -10.26
C ARG A 226 -21.90 5.00 -11.18
N LEU A 227 -21.43 4.19 -12.13
CA LEU A 227 -22.28 3.45 -13.07
C LEU A 227 -23.24 2.51 -12.33
N TRP A 228 -22.79 1.90 -11.23
CA TRP A 228 -23.64 1.05 -10.40
C TRP A 228 -24.78 1.85 -9.73
N PHE A 229 -24.49 3.04 -9.20
CA PHE A 229 -25.53 3.93 -8.65
C PHE A 229 -26.53 4.35 -9.74
N GLU A 230 -26.06 4.75 -10.92
CA GLU A 230 -26.92 5.17 -12.04
C GLU A 230 -27.85 4.04 -12.51
N GLN A 231 -27.35 2.79 -12.60
CA GLN A 231 -28.15 1.62 -12.94
C GLN A 231 -29.22 1.31 -11.88
N THR A 232 -28.83 1.34 -10.61
CA THR A 232 -29.75 1.03 -9.49
C THR A 232 -30.86 2.07 -9.36
N GLU A 233 -30.57 3.35 -9.60
CA GLU A 233 -31.59 4.42 -9.62
C GLU A 233 -32.56 4.25 -10.80
N ALA A 234 -32.07 3.86 -11.97
CA ALA A 234 -32.91 3.63 -13.15
C ALA A 234 -33.90 2.46 -12.94
N ASP A 235 -33.45 1.37 -12.32
CA ASP A 235 -34.28 0.20 -12.04
C ASP A 235 -35.33 0.44 -10.93
N ALA A 236 -35.12 1.46 -10.08
CA ALA A 236 -36.03 1.83 -9.00
C ALA A 236 -37.23 2.68 -9.46
N LEU A 237 -37.21 3.22 -10.69
CA LEU A 237 -38.32 4.01 -11.24
C LEU A 237 -39.42 3.09 -11.79
N PRO A 238 -40.69 3.21 -11.33
CA PRO A 238 -41.78 2.41 -11.87
C PRO A 238 -42.02 2.79 -13.34
N SER A 239 -41.98 1.78 -14.21
CA SER A 239 -42.31 1.84 -15.65
C SER A 239 -43.75 2.25 -15.92
#